data_AF-A0A9W6FT04-F1
#
_entry.id   AF-A0A9W6FT04-F1
#
_cell.length_a   1.000
_cell.length_b   1.000
_cell.length_c   1.000
_cell.angle_alpha   90.00
_cell.angle_beta   90.00
_cell.angle_gamma   90.00
#
_symmetry.space_group_name_H-M   'P 1'
#
loop_
_entity.id
_entity.type
_entity.pdbx_description
1 polymer ?
#
loop_
_entity_poly.entity_id
_entity_poly.type
_entity_poly.pdbx_seq_one_letter_code
_entity_poly.pdbx_strand_id
1 'polypeptide(L)' 'MERKETTTVVNIFDDRVRVYELPPEKAVVAAYEEVEEENYDYWSYPNPEDHPQFQEYELGFACGDWVAWKRSGGRLAS' A
#
# COMPACT_ATOMS: atom_id res chain seq x y z
N MET A 1 -22.26 10.99 4.28
CA MET A 1 -21.13 10.77 3.35
C MET A 1 -20.02 10.18 4.19
N GLU A 2 -19.86 8.87 4.14
CA GLU A 2 -18.73 8.18 4.78
C GLU A 2 -17.47 8.62 4.05
N ARG A 3 -16.46 9.12 4.77
CA ARG A 3 -15.16 9.41 4.15
C ARG A 3 -14.55 8.06 3.82
N LYS A 4 -14.40 7.74 2.53
CA LYS A 4 -13.57 6.63 2.10
C LYS A 4 -12.15 6.90 2.60
N GLU A 5 -11.64 6.03 3.47
CA GLU A 5 -10.25 6.14 3.92
C GLU A 5 -9.35 5.88 2.70
N THR A 6 -8.52 6.86 2.37
CA THR A 6 -7.54 6.74 1.29
C THR A 6 -6.18 6.41 1.92
N THR A 7 -5.46 5.49 1.28
CA THR A 7 -4.11 5.11 1.68
C THR A 7 -3.13 5.66 0.66
N THR A 8 -2.13 6.40 1.14
CA THR A 8 -0.95 6.76 0.34
C THR A 8 0.09 5.65 0.46
N VAL A 9 0.58 5.19 -0.69
CA VAL A 9 1.64 4.19 -0.82
C VAL A 9 2.82 4.86 -1.51
N VAL A 10 4.02 4.65 -0.99
CA VAL A 10 5.26 5.23 -1.50
C VAL A 10 6.21 4.11 -1.92
N ASN A 11 6.81 4.23 -3.10
CA ASN A 11 7.92 3.39 -3.49
C ASN A 11 9.21 4.00 -2.92
N ILE A 12 9.94 3.26 -2.09
CA ILE A 12 11.14 3.76 -1.41
C ILE A 12 12.39 3.79 -2.31
N PHE A 13 12.35 3.10 -3.45
CA PHE A 13 13.47 3.04 -4.40
C PHE A 13 13.49 4.26 -5.34
N ASP A 14 12.32 4.74 -5.77
CA ASP A 14 12.21 5.81 -6.78
C ASP A 14 11.25 6.96 -6.44
N ASP A 15 10.83 7.05 -5.17
CA ASP A 15 9.95 8.10 -4.64
C ASP A 15 8.57 8.21 -5.33
N ARG A 16 8.16 7.21 -6.12
CA ARG A 16 6.80 7.20 -6.71
C ARG A 16 5.75 7.11 -5.62
N VAL A 17 4.69 7.90 -5.77
CA VAL A 17 3.56 7.92 -4.84
C VAL A 17 2.28 7.50 -5.55
N ARG A 18 1.52 6.60 -4.92
CA ARG A 18 0.19 6.17 -5.37
C ARG A 18 -0.82 6.34 -4.23
N VAL A 19 -2.08 6.55 -4.58
CA VAL A 19 -3.17 6.72 -3.62
C VAL A 19 -4.30 5.76 -3.98
N TYR A 20 -4.73 4.96 -3.00
CA TYR A 20 -5.75 3.94 -3.17
C TYR A 20 -6.92 4.16 -2.21
N GLU A 21 -8.13 3.86 -2.66
CA GLU A 21 -9.32 3.71 -1.79
C GLU A 21 -9.36 2.29 -1.18
N LEU A 22 -8.23 1.84 -0.62
CA LEU A 22 -8.03 0.52 -0.03
C LEU A 22 -7.37 0.65 1.35
N PRO A 23 -7.58 -0.31 2.27
CA PRO A 23 -6.80 -0.42 3.50
C PRO A 23 -5.28 -0.49 3.21
N PRO A 24 -4.41 0.00 4.11
CA PRO A 24 -2.97 0.08 3.86
C PRO A 24 -2.32 -1.24 3.46
N GLU A 25 -2.71 -2.35 4.10
CA GLU A 25 -2.20 -3.68 3.82
C GLU A 25 -2.56 -4.16 2.40
N LYS A 26 -3.73 -3.78 1.87
CA LYS A 26 -4.14 -4.12 0.50
C LYS A 26 -3.55 -3.15 -0.52
N ALA A 27 -3.37 -1.88 -0.13
CA ALA A 27 -2.84 -0.85 -1.00
C ALA A 27 -1.37 -1.12 -1.39
N VAL A 28 -0.54 -1.63 -0.46
CA VAL A 28 0.85 -2.00 -0.78
C VAL A 28 0.93 -3.18 -1.75
N VAL A 29 0.05 -4.17 -1.62
CA VAL A 29 -0.02 -5.31 -2.55
C VAL A 29 -0.49 -4.84 -3.93
N ALA A 30 -1.53 -4.00 -3.97
CA ALA A 30 -2.01 -3.43 -5.23
C ALA A 30 -0.92 -2.62 -5.95
N ALA A 31 -0.14 -1.83 -5.22
CA ALA A 31 0.95 -1.05 -5.82
C ALA A 31 2.06 -1.94 -6.39
N TYR A 32 2.41 -3.03 -5.70
CA TYR A 32 3.38 -4.01 -6.19
C TYR A 32 2.87 -4.71 -7.46
N GLU A 33 1.67 -5.29 -7.42
CA GLU A 33 1.07 -6.04 -8.53
C GLU A 33 0.88 -5.18 -9.79
N GLU A 34 0.41 -3.94 -9.63
CA GLU A 34 0.19 -3.02 -10.77
C GLU A 34 1.47 -2.59 -11.48
N VAL A 35 2.61 -2.61 -10.78
CA VAL A 35 3.85 -2.00 -11.26
C VAL A 35 4.92 -3.02 -11.58
N GLU A 36 5.17 -3.95 -10.66
CA GLU A 36 6.25 -4.94 -10.81
C GLU A 36 5.79 -6.14 -11.64
N GLU A 37 4.52 -6.55 -11.50
CA GLU A 37 3.94 -7.67 -12.26
C GLU A 37 3.15 -7.21 -13.49
N GLU A 38 3.04 -5.88 -13.72
CA GLU A 38 2.21 -5.27 -14.75
C GLU A 38 0.75 -5.79 -14.75
N ASN A 39 0.27 -6.18 -13.57
CA ASN A 39 -1.04 -6.76 -13.33
C ASN A 39 -2.02 -5.69 -12.86
N TYR A 40 -2.89 -5.22 -13.76
CA TYR A 40 -3.90 -4.20 -13.45
C TYR A 40 -5.27 -4.81 -13.04
N ASP A 41 -5.38 -6.14 -13.01
CA ASP A 41 -6.61 -6.84 -12.67
C ASP A 41 -6.74 -7.01 -11.15
N TYR A 42 -7.22 -5.96 -10.49
CA TYR A 42 -7.33 -5.90 -9.01
C TYR A 42 -8.10 -7.06 -8.34
N TRP A 43 -8.97 -7.74 -9.08
CA TRP A 43 -9.70 -8.91 -8.58
C TRP A 43 -8.82 -10.15 -8.40
N SER A 44 -7.61 -10.14 -8.98
CA SER A 44 -6.66 -11.25 -8.98
C SER A 44 -5.56 -11.11 -7.93
N TYR A 45 -5.47 -9.94 -7.26
CA TYR A 45 -4.41 -9.70 -6.30
C TYR A 45 -4.53 -10.69 -5.13
N PRO A 46 -3.42 -11.33 -4.73
CA PRO A 46 -3.43 -12.24 -3.59
C PRO A 46 -3.77 -11.47 -2.31
N ASN A 47 -4.23 -12.21 -1.29
CA ASN A 47 -4.36 -11.60 0.02
C ASN A 47 -2.96 -11.21 0.52
N PRO A 48 -2.83 -10.14 1.34
CA PRO A 48 -1.55 -9.71 1.86
C PRO A 48 -0.78 -10.84 2.57
N GLU A 49 -1.46 -11.66 3.38
CA GLU A 49 -0.85 -12.81 4.07
C GLU A 49 -0.30 -13.90 3.15
N ASP A 50 -0.80 -13.98 1.91
CA ASP A 50 -0.40 -14.96 0.89
C ASP A 50 0.71 -14.42 -0.03
N HIS A 51 1.01 -13.11 -0.01
CA HIS A 51 1.97 -12.49 -0.90
C HIS A 51 3.41 -12.61 -0.35
N PRO A 52 4.36 -13.23 -1.07
CA PRO A 52 5.69 -13.56 -0.52
C PRO A 52 6.54 -12.33 -0.17
N GLN A 53 6.30 -11.20 -0.83
CA GLN A 53 6.98 -9.93 -0.55
C GLN A 53 6.26 -9.09 0.52
N PHE A 54 5.07 -9.49 0.96
CA PHE A 54 4.31 -8.70 1.92
C PHE A 54 4.86 -8.88 3.33
N GLN A 55 5.03 -7.77 4.03
CA GLN A 55 5.46 -7.75 5.43
C GLN A 55 4.72 -6.67 6.20
N GLU A 56 4.24 -7.04 7.38
CA GLU A 56 3.69 -6.11 8.37
C GLU A 56 4.79 -5.64 9.33
N TYR A 57 4.86 -4.33 9.55
CA TYR A 57 5.77 -3.68 10.48
C TYR A 57 5.00 -2.97 11.59
N GLU A 58 5.70 -2.52 12.64
CA GLU A 58 5.06 -1.78 13.74
C GLU A 58 4.32 -0.53 13.25
N LEU A 59 4.90 0.22 12.32
CA LEU A 59 4.39 1.52 11.85
C LEU A 59 3.58 1.43 10.54
N GLY A 60 3.63 0.31 9.84
CA GLY A 60 3.14 0.23 8.47
C GLY A 60 3.16 -1.17 7.88
N PHE A 61 3.01 -1.22 6.57
CA PHE A 61 3.04 -2.41 5.74
C PHE A 61 3.98 -2.15 4.58
N ALA A 62 4.63 -3.20 4.09
CA ALA A 62 5.42 -3.17 2.87
C ALA A 62 5.07 -4.34 1.95
N CYS A 63 5.21 -4.14 0.65
CA CYS A 63 5.21 -5.20 -0.35
C CYS A 63 6.28 -4.87 -1.40
N GLY A 64 7.40 -5.60 -1.37
CA GLY A 64 8.61 -5.20 -2.10
C GLY A 64 9.08 -3.81 -1.66
N ASP A 65 9.28 -2.90 -2.62
CA ASP A 65 9.69 -1.51 -2.35
C ASP A 65 8.52 -0.57 -2.03
N TRP A 66 7.28 -1.06 -1.97
CA TRP A 66 6.09 -0.25 -1.72
C TRP A 66 5.69 -0.25 -0.26
N VAL A 67 5.53 0.93 0.36
CA VAL A 67 5.21 1.08 1.78
C VAL A 67 3.97 1.93 2.03
N ALA A 68 3.19 1.56 3.05
CA ALA A 68 2.06 2.34 3.55
C ALA A 68 2.02 2.34 5.08
N TRP A 69 1.55 3.43 5.68
CA TRP A 69 1.48 3.57 7.14
C TRP A 69 0.14 3.08 7.70
N LYS A 70 0.19 2.43 8.87
CA LYS A 70 -1.01 1.96 9.60
C LYS A 70 -1.95 3.08 10.04
N ARG A 71 -1.43 4.31 10.15
CA ARG A 71 -2.19 5.52 10.49
C ARG A 71 -1.82 6.64 9.56
N SER A 72 -2.75 7.05 8.69
CA SER A 72 -2.73 8.32 7.96
C SER A 72 -3.26 9.50 8.82
N GLY A 73 -3.13 9.42 10.14
CA GLY A 73 -3.85 10.28 11.10
C GLY A 73 -3.00 11.12 12.07
N GLY A 74 -1.72 11.37 11.76
CA GLY A 74 -0.87 12.25 12.57
C GLY A 74 -0.52 13.50 11.81
N ARG A 75 -1.09 14.64 12.21
CA ARG A 75 -0.55 16.00 11.91
C ARG A 75 0.98 15.93 11.88
N LEU A 76 1.59 16.32 10.76
CA LEU A 76 2.93 16.90 10.82
C LEU A 76 2.79 18.18 11.66
N ALA A 77 3.02 18.05 12.96
CA ALA A 77 3.22 19.20 13.83
C ALA A 77 4.70 19.58 13.69
N SER A 78 4.96 20.62 12.90
CA SER A 78 5.87 21.74 13.19
C SER A 78 5.87 22.69 12.00
#